data_AF-A0A8C4S946-F1
#
_entry.id   AF-A0A8C4S946-F1
#
_cell.length_a   1.000
_cell.length_b   1.000
_cell.length_c   1.000
_cell.angle_alpha   90.00
_cell.angle_beta   90.00
_cell.angle_gamma   90.00
#
_symmetry.space_group_name_H-M   'P 1'
#
loop_
_entity.id
_entity.type
_entity.pdbx_description
1 polymer ?
#
loop_
_entity_poly.entity_id
_entity_poly.type
_entity_poly.pdbx_seq_one_letter_code
_entity_poly.pdbx_strand_id
1 'polypeptide(L)'
;MVSYPSTSQAQTYLDLISDLRENLSHHFKQVMVGLMYSPFLFDAHELWHAMKGGDTEENCLIDILASRTNEEIYRIKEKRMGPPNPALQF
;
A
#
# COMPACT_ATOMS: atom_id res chain seq x y z
N MET A 1 9.40 -13.66 17.14
CA MET A 1 8.92 -12.45 17.84
C MET A 1 8.87 -11.33 16.81
N VAL A 2 7.70 -11.05 16.26
CA VAL A 2 7.51 -9.83 15.47
C VAL A 2 7.26 -8.74 16.51
N SER A 3 8.29 -7.93 16.78
CA SER A 3 8.19 -6.81 17.71
C SER A 3 7.16 -5.83 17.15
N TYR A 4 5.99 -5.75 17.78
CA TYR A 4 5.05 -4.69 17.46
C TYR A 4 5.70 -3.36 17.90
N PRO A 5 5.75 -2.34 17.02
CA PRO A 5 6.27 -1.05 17.41
C PRO A 5 5.49 -0.55 18.64
N SER A 6 6.22 -0.03 19.63
CA SER A 6 5.62 0.63 20.78
C SER A 6 4.72 1.78 20.28
N THR A 7 3.67 2.11 21.03
CA THR A 7 2.65 3.10 20.65
C THR A 7 3.24 4.44 20.14
N SER A 8 4.44 4.81 20.61
CA SER A 8 5.20 5.97 20.13
C SER A 8 5.73 5.84 18.71
N GLN A 9 6.26 4.67 18.30
CA GLN A 9 6.82 4.47 16.96
C GLN A 9 5.72 4.40 15.90
N ALA A 10 4.57 3.80 16.24
CA ALA A 10 3.41 3.77 15.36
C ALA A 10 2.84 5.17 15.09
N GLN A 11 2.82 6.03 16.13
CA GLN A 11 2.40 7.42 15.99
C GLN A 11 3.36 8.20 15.08
N THR A 12 4.68 8.12 15.31
CA THR A 12 5.69 8.81 14.48
C THR A 12 5.64 8.37 13.01
N TYR A 13 5.35 7.10 12.73
CA TYR A 13 5.19 6.60 11.37
C TYR A 13 3.95 7.18 10.67
N LEU A 14 2.83 7.32 11.39
CA LEU A 14 1.62 7.94 10.85
C LEU A 14 1.82 9.45 10.60
N ASP A 15 2.51 10.13 11.51
CA ASP A 15 2.84 11.55 11.38
C ASP A 15 3.69 11.79 10.13
N LEU A 16 4.73 10.97 9.90
CA LEU A 16 5.58 11.05 8.70
C LEU A 16 4.78 10.85 7.39
N ILE A 17 3.84 9.90 7.36
CA ILE A 17 2.98 9.71 6.18
C ILE A 17 2.10 10.95 5.96
N SER A 18 1.56 11.56 7.02
CA SER A 18 0.78 12.80 6.91
C SER A 18 1.64 13.93 6.35
N ASP A 19 2.83 14.14 6.89
CA ASP A 19 3.76 15.18 6.45
C ASP A 19 4.12 15.03 4.97
N LEU A 20 4.43 13.81 4.52
CA LEU A 20 4.74 13.54 3.11
C LEU A 20 3.53 13.83 2.21
N ARG A 21 2.31 13.56 2.66
CA ARG A 21 1.08 13.81 1.89
C ARG A 21 0.72 15.28 1.78
N GLU A 22 1.04 16.07 2.81
CA GLU A 22 0.72 17.50 2.90
C GLU A 22 1.77 18.36 2.21
N ASN A 23 3.05 17.97 2.26
CA ASN A 23 4.17 18.79 1.79
C ASN A 23 4.66 18.42 0.38
N LEU A 24 4.33 17.23 -0.14
CA LEU A 24 4.74 16.80 -1.48
C LEU A 24 3.58 16.84 -2.46
N SER A 25 3.90 16.90 -3.76
CA SER A 25 2.90 16.98 -4.82
C SER A 25 3.13 15.96 -5.93
N HIS A 26 2.06 15.69 -6.68
CA HIS A 26 2.04 14.87 -7.90
C HIS A 26 2.77 13.52 -7.76
N HIS A 27 3.55 13.13 -8.75
CA HIS A 27 4.25 11.84 -8.79
C HIS A 27 5.25 11.66 -7.65
N PHE A 28 5.90 12.74 -7.20
CA PHE A 28 6.86 12.65 -6.12
C PHE A 28 6.19 12.27 -4.80
N LYS A 29 5.00 12.83 -4.52
CA LYS A 29 4.15 12.41 -3.40
C LYS A 29 3.78 10.94 -3.51
N GLN A 30 3.30 10.50 -4.67
CA GLN A 30 2.87 9.11 -4.89
C GLN A 30 3.99 8.12 -4.59
N VAL A 31 5.20 8.40 -5.10
CA VAL A 31 6.38 7.54 -4.86
C VAL A 31 6.76 7.53 -3.38
N MET A 32 6.91 8.70 -2.75
CA MET A 32 7.36 8.78 -1.37
C MET A 32 6.36 8.15 -0.38
N VAL A 33 5.07 8.37 -0.59
CA VAL A 33 4.02 7.73 0.23
C VAL A 33 3.94 6.23 -0.05
N GLY A 34 4.08 5.81 -1.32
CA GLY A 34 4.13 4.40 -1.71
C GLY A 34 5.25 3.62 -1.01
N LEU A 35 6.44 4.21 -0.91
CA LEU A 35 7.61 3.64 -0.24
C LEU A 35 7.43 3.46 1.28
N MET A 36 6.48 4.16 1.90
CA MET A 36 6.20 3.99 3.32
C MET A 36 5.43 2.69 3.60
N TYR A 37 4.76 2.09 2.62
CA TYR A 37 3.97 0.88 2.82
C TYR A 37 4.81 -0.39 2.72
N SER A 38 4.39 -1.44 3.44
CA SER A 38 4.93 -2.78 3.20
C SER A 38 4.61 -3.21 1.76
N PRO A 39 5.49 -3.98 1.08
CA PRO A 39 5.26 -4.41 -0.31
C PRO A 39 3.89 -5.04 -0.54
N PHE A 40 3.43 -5.95 0.33
CA PHE A 40 2.13 -6.62 0.20
C PHE A 40 0.93 -5.67 0.29
N LEU A 41 1.08 -4.56 1.00
CA LEU A 41 0.02 -3.58 1.17
C LEU A 41 -0.03 -2.62 -0.01
N PHE A 42 1.14 -2.27 -0.54
CA PHE A 42 1.25 -1.53 -1.79
C PHE A 42 0.67 -2.34 -2.95
N ASP A 43 1.05 -3.62 -3.11
CA ASP A 43 0.49 -4.49 -4.14
C ASP A 43 -1.03 -4.62 -4.02
N ALA A 44 -1.57 -4.79 -2.81
CA ALA A 44 -3.01 -4.87 -2.58
C ALA A 44 -3.75 -3.57 -2.96
N HIS A 45 -3.10 -2.43 -2.75
CA HIS A 45 -3.61 -1.12 -3.14
C HIS A 45 -3.64 -0.96 -4.66
N GLU A 46 -2.52 -1.21 -5.34
CA GLU A 46 -2.41 -1.10 -6.79
C GLU A 46 -3.41 -2.04 -7.49
N LEU A 47 -3.55 -3.27 -7.01
CA LEU A 47 -4.56 -4.21 -7.51
C LEU A 47 -5.99 -3.67 -7.34
N TRP A 48 -6.30 -3.05 -6.19
CA TRP A 48 -7.63 -2.46 -5.97
C TRP A 48 -7.88 -1.27 -6.91
N HIS A 49 -6.88 -0.41 -7.12
CA HIS A 49 -6.97 0.72 -8.05
C HIS A 49 -7.16 0.26 -9.49
N ALA A 50 -6.34 -0.69 -9.94
CA ALA A 50 -6.42 -1.28 -11.27
C ALA A 50 -7.77 -1.94 -11.56
N MET A 51 -8.43 -2.50 -10.54
CA MET A 51 -9.77 -3.12 -10.64
C MET A 51 -10.94 -2.16 -10.47
N LYS A 52 -10.77 -1.03 -9.77
CA LYS A 52 -11.87 -0.10 -9.44
C LYS A 52 -12.16 0.91 -10.57
N GLY A 53 -11.19 1.16 -11.46
CA GLY A 53 -11.30 2.14 -12.54
C GLY A 53 -12.44 1.86 -13.53
N GLY A 54 -12.86 2.90 -14.25
CA GLY A 54 -13.82 2.78 -15.37
C GLY A 54 -13.24 2.00 -16.57
N ASP A 55 -11.91 1.95 -16.67
CA ASP A 55 -11.12 1.03 -17.47
C ASP A 55 -10.19 0.25 -16.53
N THR A 56 -9.91 -1.01 -16.88
CA THR A 56 -8.98 -1.85 -16.10
C THR A 56 -7.54 -1.52 -16.49
N GLU A 57 -6.69 -1.23 -15.51
CA GLU A 57 -5.25 -1.07 -15.77
C GLU A 57 -4.60 -2.46 -15.88
N GLU A 58 -4.76 -3.09 -17.04
CA GLU A 58 -4.35 -4.49 -17.27
C GLU A 58 -2.85 -4.71 -17.07
N ASN A 59 -2.01 -3.74 -17.42
CA ASN A 59 -0.56 -3.83 -17.25
C ASN A 59 -0.17 -3.98 -15.77
N CYS A 60 -0.80 -3.19 -14.88
CA CYS A 60 -0.56 -3.28 -13.43
C CYS A 60 -0.99 -4.65 -12.87
N LEU A 61 -2.14 -5.17 -13.32
CA LEU A 61 -2.59 -6.51 -12.93
C LEU A 61 -1.60 -7.60 -13.38
N ILE A 62 -1.13 -7.53 -14.63
CA ILE A 62 -0.16 -8.48 -15.19
C ILE A 62 1.15 -8.41 -14.40
N ASP A 63 1.69 -7.22 -14.20
CA ASP A 63 2.97 -7.02 -13.52
C ASP A 63 2.96 -7.62 -12.11
N ILE A 64 1.90 -7.38 -11.34
CA ILE A 64 1.81 -7.90 -9.97
C ILE A 64 1.50 -9.41 -9.99
N LEU A 65 0.48 -9.86 -10.72
CA LEU A 65 0.02 -11.24 -10.65
C LEU A 65 0.98 -12.23 -11.33
N ALA A 66 1.72 -11.80 -12.36
CA ALA A 66 2.67 -12.66 -13.06
C ALA A 66 4.06 -12.70 -12.40
N SER A 67 4.40 -11.71 -11.56
CA SER A 67 5.73 -11.64 -10.92
C SER A 67 5.78 -12.14 -9.47
N ARG A 68 4.64 -12.21 -8.77
CA ARG A 68 4.56 -12.66 -7.37
C ARG A 68 4.43 -14.18 -7.27
N THR A 69 5.06 -14.76 -6.26
CA THR A 69 4.91 -16.17 -5.90
C THR A 69 3.55 -16.43 -5.26
N ASN A 70 3.10 -17.70 -5.25
CA ASN A 70 1.84 -18.09 -4.63
C ASN A 70 1.75 -17.69 -3.14
N GLU A 71 2.86 -17.73 -2.41
CA GLU A 71 2.90 -17.31 -1.01
C GLU A 71 2.69 -15.80 -0.87
N GLU A 72 3.32 -14.99 -1.73
CA GLU A 72 3.14 -13.54 -1.73
C GLU A 72 1.71 -13.16 -2.12
N ILE A 73 1.12 -13.82 -3.13
CA ILE A 73 -0.29 -13.63 -3.51
C ILE A 73 -1.23 -13.93 -2.34
N TYR A 74 -0.97 -14.99 -1.56
CA TYR A 74 -1.75 -15.31 -0.38
C TYR A 74 -1.66 -14.19 0.69
N ARG A 75 -0.45 -13.66 0.93
CA ARG A 75 -0.24 -12.54 1.88
C ARG A 75 -0.90 -11.23 1.42
N ILE A 76 -0.84 -10.92 0.13
CA ILE A 76 -1.53 -9.77 -0.48
C ILE A 76 -3.04 -9.88 -0.22
N LYS A 77 -3.61 -11.08 -0.43
CA LYS A 77 -5.03 -11.35 -0.19
C LYS A 77 -5.43 -11.18 1.28
N GLU A 78 -4.64 -11.70 2.22
CA GLU A 78 -4.90 -11.51 3.66
C GLU A 78 -4.89 -10.03 4.05
N LYS A 79 -3.91 -9.25 3.56
CA LYS A 79 -3.80 -7.84 3.90
C LYS A 79 -4.99 -7.00 3.42
N ARG A 80 -5.55 -7.35 2.26
CA ARG A 80 -6.75 -6.70 1.70
C ARG A 80 -8.03 -6.97 2.51
N MET A 81 -8.10 -8.09 3.23
CA MET A 81 -9.30 -8.49 4.00
C MET A 81 -9.39 -7.87 5.41
N GLY A 82 -8.46 -7.01 5.79
CA GLY A 82 -8.57 -6.20 7.01
C GLY A 82 -9.60 -5.07 6.90
N PRO A 83 -10.05 -4.48 8.02
CA PRO A 83 -10.92 -3.31 7.98
C PRO A 83 -10.25 -2.19 7.18
N PRO A 84 -11.02 -1.41 6.36
CA PRO A 84 -10.45 -0.30 5.60
C PRO A 84 -9.78 0.66 6.57
N ASN A 85 -8.45 0.72 6.52
CA ASN A 85 -7.69 1.62 7.37
C ASN A 85 -7.71 3.00 6.70
N PRO A 86 -8.33 4.02 7.32
CA PRO A 86 -8.39 5.36 6.75
C PRO A 86 -7.01 5.99 6.54
N ALA A 87 -5.96 5.53 7.24
CA ALA A 87 -4.58 5.94 6.99
C ALA A 87 -4.01 5.40 5.67
N LEU A 88 -4.66 4.43 5.04
CA LEU A 88 -4.24 3.79 3.78
C LEU A 88 -4.98 4.32 2.54
N GLN A 89 -5.72 5.42 2.68
CA GLN A 89 -6.26 6.15 1.53
C GLN A 89 -5.13 6.99 0.91
N PHE A 90 -4.67 6.62 -0.29
CA PHE A 90 -3.66 7.36 -1.05
C PHE A 90 -4.20 8.70 -1.55
#